data_AF-A0A315AU31-F1
#
_entry.id   AF-A0A315AU31-F1
#
_cell.length_a   1.000
_cell.length_b   1.000
_cell.length_c   1.000
_cell.angle_alpha   90.00
_cell.angle_beta   90.00
_cell.angle_gamma   90.00
#
_symmetry.space_group_name_H-M   'P 1'
#
loop_
_entity.id
_entity.type
_entity.pdbx_description
1 polymer ?
#
loop_
_entity_poly.entity_id
_entity_poly.type
_entity_poly.pdbx_seq_one_letter_code
_entity_poly.pdbx_strand_id
1 'polypeptide(L)' 'MTEPWTAEDALLLQQLRQAAGLDTSRFAIENAISHAQLLQLENGGDTLFYSTAIKAHLGRKLIAKLQSGSR' A
#
# COMPACT_ATOMS: atom_id res chain seq x y z
N MET A 1 -1.18 15.50 13.08
CA MET A 1 -2.23 14.57 12.62
C MET A 1 -1.75 13.96 11.31
N THR A 2 -1.79 12.64 11.16
CA THR A 2 -1.35 12.00 9.92
C THR A 2 -2.49 12.06 8.90
N GLU A 3 -2.23 12.54 7.68
CA GLU A 3 -3.24 12.64 6.63
C GLU A 3 -3.85 11.26 6.31
N PRO A 4 -5.18 11.19 6.09
CA PRO A 4 -5.86 9.92 5.82
C PRO A 4 -5.38 9.30 4.50
N TRP A 5 -5.59 7.99 4.35
CA TRP A 5 -5.31 7.28 3.10
C TRP A 5 -6.38 7.63 2.06
N THR A 6 -5.98 8.22 0.94
CA THR A 6 -6.89 8.69 -0.11
C THR A 6 -7.00 7.71 -1.27
N ALA A 7 -7.93 7.96 -2.20
CA ALA A 7 -8.03 7.21 -3.45
C ALA A 7 -6.82 7.47 -4.38
N GLU A 8 -6.23 8.66 -4.33
CA GLU A 8 -5.02 9.00 -5.09
C GLU A 8 -3.81 8.22 -4.56
N ASP A 9 -3.68 8.10 -3.24
CA ASP A 9 -2.64 7.26 -2.62
C ASP A 9 -2.79 5.78 -3.03
N ALA A 10 -4.03 5.28 -3.06
CA ALA A 10 -4.36 3.93 -3.47
C ALA A 10 -3.94 3.65 -4.93
N LEU A 11 -4.29 4.58 -5.83
CA LEU A 11 -3.92 4.51 -7.24
C LEU A 11 -2.40 4.57 -7.43
N LEU A 12 -1.73 5.48 -6.72
CA LEU A 12 -0.28 5.62 -6.79
C LEU A 12 0.44 4.34 -6.35
N LEU A 13 0.02 3.73 -5.24
CA LEU A 13 0.58 2.47 -4.76
C LEU A 13 0.44 1.37 -5.83
N GLN A 14 -0.76 1.23 -6.41
CA GLN A 14 -1.04 0.24 -7.44
C GLN A 14 -0.17 0.44 -8.69
N GLN A 15 -0.08 1.68 -9.17
CA GLN A 15 0.72 2.01 -10.36
C GLN A 15 2.21 1.74 -10.14
N LEU A 16 2.76 2.13 -8.99
CA LEU A 16 4.17 1.89 -8.67
C LEU A 16 4.48 0.40 -8.57
N ARG A 17 3.61 -0.39 -7.93
CA ARG A 17 3.77 -1.84 -7.83
C ARG A 17 3.74 -2.50 -9.21
N GLN A 18 2.78 -2.11 -10.05
CA GLN A 18 2.65 -2.62 -11.41
C GLN A 18 3.86 -2.24 -12.29
N ALA A 19 4.34 -1.00 -12.19
CA ALA A 19 5.52 -0.53 -12.90
C ALA A 19 6.79 -1.28 -12.47
N ALA A 20 6.88 -1.69 -11.21
CA ALA A 20 7.95 -2.54 -10.70
C ALA A 20 7.79 -4.04 -11.08
N GLY A 21 6.71 -4.43 -11.77
CA GLY A 21 6.44 -5.82 -12.15
C GLY A 21 6.16 -6.75 -10.98
N LEU A 22 5.71 -6.21 -9.84
CA LEU A 22 5.51 -6.98 -8.61
C LEU A 22 4.07 -7.50 -8.51
N ASP A 23 3.92 -8.82 -8.32
CA ASP A 23 2.64 -9.45 -7.98
C ASP A 23 2.14 -9.01 -6.60
N THR A 24 0.82 -8.90 -6.41
CA THR A 24 0.22 -8.47 -5.13
C THR A 24 0.54 -9.42 -3.99
N SER A 25 0.47 -10.74 -4.21
CA SER A 25 0.74 -11.74 -3.18
C SER A 25 2.20 -11.71 -2.77
N ARG A 26 3.09 -11.66 -3.76
CA ARG A 26 4.53 -11.54 -3.52
C ARG A 26 4.88 -10.25 -2.76
N PHE A 27 4.35 -9.11 -3.20
CA PHE A 27 4.63 -7.82 -2.56
C PHE A 27 4.09 -7.76 -1.13
N ALA A 28 2.93 -8.35 -0.85
CA ALA A 28 2.39 -8.45 0.51
C ALA A 28 3.34 -9.27 1.42
N ILE A 29 3.81 -10.42 0.95
CA ILE A 29 4.76 -11.28 1.68
C ILE A 29 6.08 -10.53 1.96
N GLU A 30 6.66 -9.87 0.95
CA GLU A 30 7.91 -9.09 1.08
C GLU A 30 7.80 -7.90 2.05
N ASN A 31 6.59 -7.52 2.44
CA ASN A 31 6.32 -6.44 3.39
C ASN A 31 5.65 -6.92 4.68
N ALA A 32 5.58 -8.24 4.89
CA ALA A 32 4.99 -8.87 6.08
C ALA A 32 3.56 -8.39 6.39
N ILE A 33 2.73 -8.23 5.35
CA ILE A 33 1.31 -7.89 5.47
C ILE A 33 0.46 -8.95 4.78
N SER A 34 -0.83 -9.03 5.13
CA SER A 34 -1.74 -9.94 4.43
C SER A 34 -2.05 -9.43 3.01
N HIS A 35 -2.31 -10.35 2.09
CA HIS A 35 -2.74 -10.01 0.74
C HIS A 35 -4.02 -9.15 0.76
N ALA A 36 -4.96 -9.44 1.66
CA ALA A 36 -6.20 -8.68 1.80
C ALA A 36 -5.94 -7.22 2.25
N GLN A 37 -4.99 -6.98 3.15
CA GLN A 37 -4.58 -5.62 3.53
C GLN A 37 -3.98 -4.84 2.37
N LEU A 38 -3.20 -5.49 1.51
CA LEU A 38 -2.68 -4.85 0.29
C LEU A 38 -3.81 -4.49 -0.67
N LEU A 39 -4.75 -5.41 -0.92
CA LEU A 39 -5.91 -5.13 -1.78
C LEU A 39 -6.76 -3.98 -1.23
N GLN A 40 -6.89 -3.85 0.09
CA GLN A 40 -7.61 -2.74 0.70
C GLN A 40 -6.88 -1.39 0.61
N LEU A 41 -5.55 -1.42 0.54
CA LEU A 41 -4.74 -0.23 0.26
C LEU A 41 -4.90 0.21 -1.19
N GLU A 42 -4.92 -0.72 -2.16
CA GLU A 42 -4.99 -0.42 -3.60
C GLU A 42 -6.41 -0.13 -4.10
N ASN A 43 -7.42 -0.84 -3.59
CA ASN A 43 -8.79 -0.78 -4.11
C ASN A 43 -9.77 -0.06 -3.17
N GLY A 44 -9.32 0.33 -1.96
CA GLY A 44 -10.15 0.97 -0.95
C GLY A 44 -10.75 -0.01 0.08
N GLY A 45 -11.52 0.54 1.03
CA GLY A 45 -12.04 -0.16 2.21
C GLY A 45 -11.26 0.18 3.50
N ASP A 46 -11.85 -0.06 4.65
CA ASP A 46 -11.34 0.39 5.97
C ASP A 46 -11.39 -0.67 7.07
N THR A 47 -11.78 -1.91 6.75
CA THR A 47 -12.07 -2.95 7.74
C THR A 47 -10.86 -3.75 8.26
N LEU A 48 -9.79 -3.90 7.48
CA LEU A 48 -8.62 -4.73 7.85
C LEU A 48 -7.51 -3.96 8.61
N PHE A 49 -7.78 -2.72 9.01
CA PHE A 49 -6.85 -1.89 9.77
C PHE A 49 -7.49 -1.41 11.07
N TYR A 50 -6.75 -1.46 12.18
CA TYR A 50 -7.21 -0.98 13.49
C TYR A 50 -7.54 0.51 13.51
N SER A 51 -6.92 1.30 12.62
CA SER A 51 -7.22 2.72 12.46
C SER A 51 -6.84 3.22 11.06
N THR A 52 -7.48 4.33 10.66
CA THR A 52 -7.16 5.04 9.42
C THR A 52 -5.72 5.55 9.40
N ALA A 53 -5.17 5.92 10.56
CA ALA A 53 -3.78 6.35 10.71
C ALA A 53 -2.78 5.21 10.43
N ILE A 54 -3.06 4.00 10.93
CA ILE A 54 -2.23 2.81 10.66
C ILE A 54 -2.28 2.46 9.18
N LYS A 55 -3.47 2.46 8.57
CA LYS A 55 -3.64 2.24 7.12
C LYS A 55 -2.78 3.21 6.33
N ALA A 56 -2.90 4.50 6.62
CA ALA A 56 -2.22 5.55 5.87
C ALA A 56 -0.70 5.53 6.08
N HIS A 57 -0.23 5.23 7.29
CA HIS A 57 1.20 5.04 7.58
C HIS A 57 1.78 3.85 6.80
N LEU A 58 1.10 2.70 6.81
CA LEU A 58 1.56 1.52 6.08
C LEU A 58 1.62 1.78 4.57
N GLY A 59 0.54 2.33 4.00
CA GLY A 59 0.49 2.58 2.57
C GLY A 59 1.60 3.54 2.10
N ARG A 60 1.88 4.62 2.85
CA ARG A 60 2.99 5.53 2.56
C ARG A 60 4.36 4.85 2.66
N LYS A 61 4.54 3.95 3.63
CA LYS A 61 5.77 3.14 3.75
C LYS A 61 5.98 2.26 2.50
N LEU A 62 4.92 1.66 1.97
CA LEU A 62 5.00 0.84 0.75
C LEU A 62 5.33 1.68 -0.49
N ILE A 63 4.68 2.84 -0.66
CA ILE A 63 4.99 3.79 -1.74
C ILE A 63 6.45 4.21 -1.68
N ALA A 64 6.94 4.63 -0.51
CA ALA A 64 8.33 5.04 -0.32
C ALA A 64 9.31 3.93 -0.68
N LYS A 65 9.01 2.67 -0.32
CA LYS A 65 9.83 1.51 -0.69
C LYS A 65 9.90 1.34 -2.21
N LEU A 66 8.76 1.39 -2.91
CA LEU A 66 8.70 1.27 -4.37
C LEU A 66 9.45 2.40 -5.09
N GLN A 67 9.35 3.64 -4.59
CA GLN A 67 10.08 4.78 -5.12
C GLN A 67 11.59 4.68 -4.89
N SER A 68 12.01 4.18 -3.72
CA SER A 68 13.43 4.03 -3.37
C SER A 68 14.13 2.88 -4.09
N GLY A 69 13.39 1.81 -4.43
CA GLY A 69 13.91 0.64 -5.15
C GLY A 69 13.95 0.79 -6.67
N SER A 70 13.47 1.91 -7.22
CA SER A 70 13.47 2.18 -8.66
C SER A 70 14.77 2.86 -9.16
N ARG A 71 15.87 2.73 -8.42
CA ARG A 71 17.21 3.24 -8.77
C ARG A 71 18.15 2.12 -9.15
#